data_AF-A0AAX2ULJ9-F1
#
_entry.id   AF-A0AAX2ULJ9-F1
#
_cell.length_a   1.000
_cell.length_b   1.000
_cell.length_c   1.000
_cell.angle_alpha   90.00
_cell.angle_beta   90.00
_cell.angle_gamma   90.00
#
_symmetry.space_group_name_H-M   'P 1'
#
loop_
_entity.id
_entity.type
_entity.pdbx_description
1 polymer ?
#
loop_
_entity_poly.entity_id
_entity_poly.type
_entity_poly.pdbx_seq_one_letter_code
_entity_poly.pdbx_strand_id
1 'polypeptide(L)'
;MLVSLIFLCIFIIILALVLLKNNNQTHFTYQRKAKINNVSQEKQTKNTIYFLGEEICEELTAEQNKEIRKAQADFTTKEGYLQEFVKTKNLMWVGEGKIYWELAMSDFIKKNNIMVCPQVGMKAFLECKNGSQAYQAYSTLIVDYLLVNKNDYKPFCVIEFHGSGHYGKEKDIVTKCEVRKNDKLKEETLKKVKIPLQIITCDEVCQQNNRNIIDKNKLKDRIKELEKFLTQQLHHKL
;
A
#
# COMPACT_ATOMS: atom_id res chain seq x y z
N MET A 1 -0.80 -98.48 18.98
CA MET A 1 -0.44 -97.76 17.74
C MET A 1 -1.47 -96.74 17.28
N LEU A 2 -2.77 -97.06 17.25
CA LEU A 2 -3.82 -96.12 16.81
C LEU A 2 -3.91 -94.84 17.66
N VAL A 3 -3.80 -94.96 18.99
CA VAL A 3 -3.88 -93.82 19.93
C VAL A 3 -2.73 -92.82 19.71
N SER A 4 -1.51 -93.30 19.51
CA SER A 4 -0.33 -92.45 19.27
C SER A 4 -0.43 -91.67 17.95
N LEU A 5 -1.08 -92.26 16.92
CA LEU A 5 -1.30 -91.61 15.64
C LEU A 5 -2.35 -90.48 15.74
N ILE A 6 -3.38 -90.67 16.56
CA ILE A 6 -4.41 -89.65 16.83
C ILE A 6 -3.79 -88.45 17.56
N PHE A 7 -2.95 -88.68 18.57
CA PHE A 7 -2.25 -87.59 19.28
C PHE A 7 -1.32 -86.79 18.36
N LEU A 8 -0.61 -87.45 17.43
CA LEU A 8 0.25 -86.78 16.46
C LEU A 8 -0.57 -85.88 15.50
N CYS A 9 -1.73 -86.36 15.03
CA CYS A 9 -2.60 -85.58 14.15
C CYS A 9 -3.16 -84.34 14.86
N ILE A 10 -3.60 -84.48 16.12
CA ILE A 10 -4.08 -83.35 16.92
C ILE A 10 -2.97 -82.31 17.14
N PHE A 11 -1.75 -82.76 17.42
CA PHE A 11 -0.61 -81.86 17.60
C PHE A 11 -0.30 -81.04 16.33
N ILE A 12 -0.32 -81.67 15.16
CA ILE A 12 -0.09 -80.99 13.87
C ILE A 12 -1.18 -79.94 13.60
N ILE A 13 -2.45 -80.25 13.89
CA ILE A 13 -3.56 -79.31 13.70
C ILE A 13 -3.41 -78.09 14.63
N ILE A 14 -3.06 -78.31 15.90
CA ILE A 14 -2.82 -77.21 16.85
C ILE A 14 -1.65 -76.35 16.37
N LEU A 15 -0.55 -76.96 15.91
CA LEU A 15 0.60 -76.24 15.39
C LEU A 15 0.22 -75.37 14.17
N ALA A 16 -0.56 -75.91 13.24
CA ALA A 16 -1.04 -75.19 12.07
C ALA A 16 -1.93 -74.00 12.44
N LEU A 17 -2.84 -74.16 13.42
CA LEU A 17 -3.71 -73.08 13.90
C LEU A 17 -2.93 -71.96 14.59
N VAL A 18 -1.89 -72.29 15.36
CA VAL A 18 -1.00 -71.31 16.01
C VAL A 18 -0.23 -70.50 14.95
N LEU A 19 0.31 -71.18 13.92
CA LEU A 19 1.03 -70.52 12.84
C LEU A 19 0.12 -69.60 12.02
N LEU A 20 -1.09 -70.04 11.69
CA LEU A 20 -2.10 -69.23 10.98
C LEU A 20 -2.49 -67.96 11.77
N LYS A 21 -2.71 -68.09 13.08
CA LYS A 21 -3.05 -66.95 13.94
C LYS A 21 -1.92 -65.93 14.01
N ASN A 22 -0.67 -66.39 14.14
CA ASN A 22 0.48 -65.51 14.25
C ASN A 22 0.72 -64.71 12.95
N ASN A 23 0.57 -65.38 11.79
CA ASN A 23 0.79 -64.76 10.47
C ASN A 23 -0.28 -63.69 10.15
N ASN A 24 -1.55 -63.94 10.48
CA ASN A 24 -2.62 -62.95 10.33
C ASN A 24 -2.38 -61.71 11.21
N GLN A 25 -1.92 -61.90 12.44
CA GLN A 25 -1.62 -60.79 13.34
C GLN A 25 -0.46 -59.92 12.83
N THR A 26 0.55 -60.53 12.20
CA THR A 26 1.65 -59.81 11.55
C THR A 26 1.15 -59.00 10.35
N HIS A 27 0.29 -59.57 9.52
CA HIS A 27 -0.30 -58.90 8.35
C HIS A 27 -1.14 -57.66 8.74
N PHE A 28 -2.01 -57.77 9.75
CA PHE A 28 -2.78 -56.62 10.24
C PHE A 28 -1.90 -55.52 10.84
N THR A 29 -0.81 -55.90 11.51
CA THR A 29 0.15 -54.95 12.07
C THR A 29 0.90 -54.21 10.96
N TYR A 30 1.26 -54.92 9.88
CA TYR A 30 1.91 -54.33 8.72
C TYR A 30 0.98 -53.35 7.97
N GLN A 31 -0.28 -53.71 7.75
CA GLN A 31 -1.27 -52.82 7.13
C GLN A 31 -1.55 -51.57 7.97
N ARG A 32 -1.61 -51.70 9.31
CA ARG A 32 -1.74 -50.53 10.21
C ARG A 32 -0.51 -49.63 10.13
N LYS A 33 0.70 -50.18 10.12
CA LYS A 33 1.94 -49.39 9.95
C LYS A 33 1.99 -48.69 8.60
N ALA A 34 1.60 -49.35 7.51
CA ALA A 34 1.54 -48.74 6.18
C ALA A 34 0.53 -47.58 6.13
N LYS A 35 -0.65 -47.74 6.74
CA LYS A 35 -1.66 -46.67 6.82
C LYS A 35 -1.21 -45.48 7.67
N ILE A 36 -0.55 -45.73 8.81
CA ILE A 36 0.01 -44.67 9.66
C ILE A 36 1.16 -43.94 8.94
N ASN A 37 2.02 -44.68 8.24
CA ASN A 37 3.11 -44.09 7.45
C ASN A 37 2.59 -43.23 6.31
N ASN A 38 1.53 -43.64 5.60
CA ASN A 38 0.93 -42.84 4.53
C ASN A 38 0.29 -41.54 5.05
N VAL A 39 -0.42 -41.58 6.18
CA VAL A 39 -0.99 -40.38 6.83
C VAL A 39 0.12 -39.45 7.38
N SER A 40 1.22 -40.03 7.87
CA SER A 40 2.39 -39.27 8.30
C SER A 40 3.15 -38.63 7.13
N GLN A 41 3.18 -39.29 5.97
CA GLN A 41 3.86 -38.79 4.76
C GLN A 41 3.06 -37.69 4.07
N GLU A 42 1.72 -37.77 4.00
CA GLU A 42 0.88 -36.67 3.48
C GLU A 42 0.97 -35.40 4.33
N LYS A 43 1.21 -35.54 5.64
CA LYS A 43 1.42 -34.41 6.55
C LYS A 43 2.85 -33.82 6.48
N GLN A 44 3.77 -34.52 5.83
CA GLN A 44 5.19 -34.14 5.73
C GLN A 44 5.53 -33.34 4.46
N THR A 45 4.63 -33.22 3.48
CA THR A 45 4.90 -32.51 2.22
C THR A 45 4.43 -31.05 2.21
N LYS A 46 3.46 -30.66 3.05
CA LYS A 46 3.04 -29.27 3.19
C LYS A 46 3.76 -28.63 4.38
N ASN A 47 4.71 -27.75 4.11
CA ASN A 47 5.33 -26.92 5.15
C ASN A 47 4.29 -25.93 5.67
N THR A 48 3.73 -26.18 6.86
CA THR A 48 2.87 -25.20 7.55
C THR A 48 3.70 -23.99 7.95
N ILE A 49 3.30 -22.80 7.52
CA ILE A 49 3.90 -21.53 7.93
C ILE A 49 2.83 -20.67 8.60
N TYR A 50 3.22 -19.95 9.65
CA TYR A 50 2.37 -18.96 10.29
C TYR A 50 2.81 -17.56 9.87
N PHE A 51 1.93 -16.81 9.20
CA PHE A 51 2.15 -15.40 8.86
C PHE A 51 1.09 -14.56 9.59
N LEU A 52 1.53 -13.60 10.39
CA LEU A 52 0.67 -12.75 11.23
C LEU A 52 -0.36 -13.52 12.09
N GLY A 53 -0.04 -14.76 12.47
CA GLY A 53 -0.92 -15.62 13.27
C GLY A 53 -1.90 -16.47 12.45
N GLU A 54 -1.92 -16.35 11.12
CA GLU A 54 -2.70 -17.20 10.22
C GLU A 54 -1.86 -18.36 9.70
N GLU A 55 -2.48 -19.55 9.67
CA GLU A 55 -1.85 -20.76 9.14
C GLU A 55 -1.95 -20.81 7.62
N ILE A 56 -0.80 -20.79 6.94
CA ILE A 56 -0.68 -20.98 5.50
C ILE A 56 -0.22 -22.42 5.25
N CYS A 57 -1.11 -23.22 4.67
CA CYS A 57 -0.88 -24.63 4.32
C CYS A 57 -0.64 -24.80 2.82
N GLU A 58 0.51 -24.30 2.33
CA GLU A 58 0.91 -24.40 0.92
C GLU A 58 2.28 -25.05 0.76
N GLU A 59 2.52 -25.69 -0.39
CA GLU A 59 3.87 -26.14 -0.77
C GLU A 59 4.69 -24.94 -1.23
N LEU A 60 5.60 -24.47 -0.37
CA LEU A 60 6.41 -23.29 -0.62
C LEU A 60 7.87 -23.65 -0.88
N THR A 61 8.47 -23.00 -1.87
CA THR A 61 9.91 -23.08 -2.14
C THR A 61 10.72 -22.42 -1.02
N ALA A 62 12.01 -22.78 -0.91
CA ALA A 62 12.90 -22.18 0.07
C ALA A 62 13.02 -20.64 -0.06
N GLU A 63 12.95 -20.10 -1.28
CA GLU A 63 13.01 -18.65 -1.51
C GLU A 63 11.72 -17.96 -1.06
N GLN A 64 10.56 -18.55 -1.32
CA GLN A 64 9.27 -18.04 -0.81
C GLN A 64 9.26 -18.05 0.73
N ASN A 65 9.76 -19.11 1.36
CA ASN A 65 9.86 -19.19 2.83
C ASN A 65 10.74 -18.08 3.42
N LYS A 66 11.83 -17.75 2.74
CA LYS A 66 12.74 -16.68 3.15
C LYS A 66 12.09 -15.31 3.03
N GLU A 67 11.40 -15.02 1.93
CA GLU A 67 10.68 -13.75 1.73
C GLU A 67 9.52 -13.60 2.72
N ILE A 68 8.76 -14.67 3.02
CA ILE A 68 7.68 -14.64 4.03
C ILE A 68 8.26 -14.31 5.42
N ARG A 69 9.35 -14.95 5.83
CA ARG A 69 10.01 -14.66 7.12
C ARG A 69 10.52 -13.21 7.18
N LYS A 70 11.06 -12.70 6.07
CA LYS A 70 11.50 -11.31 5.96
C LYS A 70 10.34 -10.33 6.09
N ALA A 71 9.20 -10.61 5.44
CA ALA A 71 7.98 -9.84 5.58
C ALA A 71 7.43 -9.87 7.02
N GLN A 72 7.46 -11.03 7.68
CA GLN A 72 7.06 -11.17 9.08
C GLN A 72 7.93 -10.31 10.00
N ALA A 73 9.26 -10.36 9.82
CA ALA A 73 10.19 -9.55 10.61
C ALA A 73 10.00 -8.04 10.36
N ASP A 74 9.78 -7.64 9.10
CA ASP A 74 9.45 -6.24 8.74
C ASP A 74 8.16 -5.77 9.41
N PHE A 75 7.11 -6.60 9.42
CA PHE A 75 5.87 -6.29 10.13
C PHE A 75 6.11 -6.08 11.62
N THR A 76 6.75 -7.04 12.31
CA THR A 76 7.01 -6.94 13.75
C THR A 76 7.83 -5.70 14.09
N THR A 77 8.80 -5.36 13.25
CA THR A 77 9.60 -4.14 13.42
C THR A 77 8.73 -2.89 13.32
N LYS A 78 7.85 -2.82 12.30
CA LYS A 78 6.94 -1.67 12.10
C LYS A 78 5.85 -1.59 13.15
N GLU A 79 5.32 -2.72 13.61
CA GLU A 79 4.37 -2.81 14.71
C GLU A 79 4.97 -2.23 16.00
N GLY A 80 6.24 -2.53 16.27
CA GLY A 80 6.99 -1.92 17.38
C GLY A 80 7.02 -0.39 17.33
N TYR A 81 6.99 0.22 16.13
CA TYR A 81 6.97 1.67 16.01
C TYR A 81 5.60 2.32 16.31
N LEU A 82 4.51 1.55 16.31
CA LEU A 82 3.16 2.10 16.37
C LEU A 82 2.89 2.88 17.66
N GLN A 83 3.27 2.32 18.81
CA GLN A 83 2.97 2.95 20.10
C GLN A 83 3.92 4.10 20.45
N GLU A 84 5.17 4.05 19.97
CA GLU A 84 6.20 5.02 20.36
C GLU A 84 6.34 6.19 19.38
N PHE A 85 6.13 5.97 18.08
CA PHE A 85 6.49 6.95 17.04
C PHE A 85 5.33 7.42 16.17
N VAL A 86 4.15 6.80 16.25
CA VAL A 86 3.01 7.14 15.39
C VAL A 86 1.97 7.94 16.16
N LYS A 87 1.70 9.15 15.67
CA LYS A 87 0.61 9.99 16.17
C LYS A 87 -0.16 10.60 15.00
N THR A 88 -1.43 10.88 15.21
CA THR A 88 -2.21 11.64 14.26
C THR A 88 -1.68 13.07 14.16
N LYS A 89 -1.60 13.58 12.93
CA LYS A 89 -1.31 14.98 12.64
C LYS A 89 -2.51 15.61 11.93
N ASN A 90 -2.61 16.92 11.98
CA ASN A 90 -3.52 17.65 11.09
C ASN A 90 -3.08 17.39 9.64
N LEU A 91 -4.04 16.97 8.80
CA LEU A 91 -3.78 16.67 7.40
C LEU A 91 -3.45 17.94 6.60
N MET A 92 -4.13 19.04 6.94
CA MET A 92 -4.00 20.33 6.27
C MET A 92 -4.32 21.46 7.24
N TRP A 93 -3.84 22.66 6.90
CA TRP A 93 -4.19 23.87 7.63
C TRP A 93 -5.62 24.35 7.28
N VAL A 94 -6.27 25.10 8.18
CA VAL A 94 -7.68 25.49 8.03
C VAL A 94 -7.95 26.27 6.74
N GLY A 95 -7.06 27.16 6.30
CA GLY A 95 -7.27 27.88 5.05
C GLY A 95 -6.96 27.07 3.80
N GLU A 96 -6.04 26.09 3.86
CA GLU A 96 -5.91 25.08 2.78
C GLU A 96 -7.21 24.27 2.65
N GLY A 97 -7.87 23.96 3.77
CA GLY A 97 -9.21 23.36 3.77
C GLY A 97 -10.27 24.25 3.11
N LYS A 98 -10.21 25.57 3.31
CA LYS A 98 -11.12 26.52 2.64
C LYS A 98 -10.89 26.56 1.13
N ILE A 99 -9.63 26.58 0.69
CA ILE A 99 -9.27 26.54 -0.73
C ILE A 99 -9.76 25.23 -1.36
N TYR A 100 -9.51 24.09 -0.70
CA TYR A 100 -10.02 22.79 -1.12
C TYR A 100 -11.53 22.81 -1.34
N TRP A 101 -12.29 23.31 -0.36
CA TRP A 101 -13.75 23.32 -0.43
C TRP A 101 -14.27 24.18 -1.59
N GLU A 102 -13.71 25.38 -1.78
CA GLU A 102 -14.13 26.23 -2.91
C GLU A 102 -13.73 25.63 -4.26
N LEU A 103 -12.55 24.98 -4.37
CA LEU A 103 -12.18 24.22 -5.57
C LEU A 103 -13.15 23.08 -5.85
N ALA A 104 -13.36 22.18 -4.88
CA ALA A 104 -14.21 21.00 -5.02
C ALA A 104 -15.68 21.34 -5.30
N MET A 105 -16.13 22.50 -4.82
CA MET A 105 -17.49 22.98 -5.02
C MET A 105 -17.68 23.85 -6.26
N SER A 106 -16.60 24.20 -6.94
CA SER A 106 -16.63 25.04 -8.14
C SER A 106 -17.44 24.40 -9.27
N ASP A 107 -18.05 25.24 -10.09
CA ASP A 107 -18.91 24.81 -11.19
C ASP A 107 -18.11 24.04 -12.23
N PHE A 108 -16.88 24.49 -12.51
CA PHE A 108 -15.99 23.81 -13.43
C PHE A 108 -15.73 22.36 -13.01
N ILE A 109 -15.36 22.12 -11.76
CA ILE A 109 -15.03 20.78 -11.27
C ILE A 109 -16.24 19.86 -11.34
N LYS A 110 -17.41 20.34 -10.91
CA LYS A 110 -18.67 19.57 -10.93
C LYS A 110 -19.11 19.22 -12.34
N LYS A 111 -19.07 20.18 -13.28
CA LYS A 111 -19.57 19.99 -14.66
C LYS A 111 -18.63 19.14 -15.51
N ASN A 112 -17.33 19.18 -15.26
CA ASN A 112 -16.32 18.50 -16.10
C ASN A 112 -15.82 17.16 -15.53
N ASN A 113 -16.54 16.59 -14.54
CA ASN A 113 -16.19 15.32 -13.92
C ASN A 113 -14.73 15.26 -13.42
N ILE A 114 -14.26 16.33 -12.79
CA ILE A 114 -12.90 16.41 -12.23
C ILE A 114 -12.93 16.01 -10.74
N MET A 115 -11.89 15.33 -10.28
CA MET A 115 -11.64 15.02 -8.89
C MET A 115 -10.55 15.95 -8.34
N VAL A 116 -10.77 16.52 -7.15
CA VAL A 116 -9.75 17.30 -6.43
C VAL A 116 -9.15 16.40 -5.35
N CYS A 117 -7.86 16.10 -5.45
CA CYS A 117 -7.13 15.28 -4.48
C CYS A 117 -6.19 16.16 -3.66
N PRO A 118 -6.43 16.37 -2.36
CA PRO A 118 -5.55 17.18 -1.53
C PRO A 118 -4.31 16.42 -1.07
N GLN A 119 -3.19 17.14 -0.88
CA GLN A 119 -1.96 16.65 -0.24
C GLN A 119 -1.42 15.34 -0.87
N VAL A 120 -1.25 15.34 -2.19
CA VAL A 120 -0.86 14.15 -2.95
C VAL A 120 0.64 14.10 -3.15
N GLY A 121 1.28 13.01 -2.70
CA GLY A 121 2.69 12.75 -3.01
C GLY A 121 2.90 12.59 -4.51
N MET A 122 3.92 13.25 -5.08
CA MET A 122 4.19 13.22 -6.53
C MET A 122 4.39 11.80 -7.08
N LYS A 123 4.93 10.89 -6.26
CA LYS A 123 5.05 9.46 -6.58
C LYS A 123 3.73 8.75 -6.89
N ALA A 124 2.60 9.30 -6.45
CA ALA A 124 1.29 8.70 -6.66
C ALA A 124 0.78 8.88 -8.09
N PHE A 125 1.32 9.83 -8.85
CA PHE A 125 0.86 10.16 -10.20
C PHE A 125 2.00 10.33 -11.22
N LEU A 126 3.24 10.06 -10.81
CA LEU A 126 4.40 10.05 -11.68
C LEU A 126 5.02 8.66 -11.71
N GLU A 127 5.18 8.12 -12.91
CA GLU A 127 5.94 6.90 -13.13
C GLU A 127 7.43 7.23 -13.25
N CYS A 128 8.22 6.63 -12.36
CA CYS A 128 9.68 6.65 -12.45
C CYS A 128 10.17 5.27 -12.87
N LYS A 129 11.30 5.21 -13.59
CA LYS A 129 11.91 3.93 -13.94
C LYS A 129 12.25 3.14 -12.66
N ASN A 130 11.82 1.89 -12.59
CA ASN A 130 12.08 1.00 -11.45
C ASN A 130 13.59 0.93 -11.15
N GLY A 131 13.95 1.04 -9.87
CA GLY A 131 15.34 1.02 -9.39
C GLY A 131 16.14 2.30 -9.63
N SER A 132 15.53 3.36 -10.20
CA SER A 132 16.22 4.64 -10.37
C SER A 132 16.23 5.46 -9.08
N GLN A 133 17.31 6.21 -8.85
CA GLN A 133 17.41 7.18 -7.76
C GLN A 133 16.33 8.29 -7.84
N ALA A 134 15.74 8.49 -9.03
CA ALA A 134 14.60 9.38 -9.22
C ALA A 134 13.40 8.98 -8.34
N TYR A 135 13.22 7.68 -8.11
CA TYR A 135 12.17 7.17 -7.22
C TYR A 135 12.28 7.75 -5.81
N GLN A 136 13.50 7.83 -5.26
CA GLN A 136 13.74 8.43 -3.95
C GLN A 136 13.61 9.95 -3.99
N ALA A 137 14.14 10.60 -5.03
CA ALA A 137 14.16 12.06 -5.16
C ALA A 137 12.77 12.72 -5.15
N TYR A 138 11.76 12.05 -5.72
CA TYR A 138 10.40 12.59 -5.80
C TYR A 138 9.45 12.02 -4.73
N SER A 139 9.88 10.99 -3.98
CA SER A 139 9.03 10.31 -2.99
C SER A 139 8.59 11.18 -1.82
N THR A 140 9.32 12.26 -1.56
CA THR A 140 9.11 13.21 -0.46
C THR A 140 8.34 14.45 -0.89
N LEU A 141 8.18 14.69 -2.20
CA LEU A 141 7.47 15.87 -2.70
C LEU A 141 5.97 15.61 -2.68
N ILE A 142 5.23 16.58 -2.15
CA ILE A 142 3.76 16.56 -2.04
C ILE A 142 3.22 17.83 -2.66
N VAL A 143 2.18 17.71 -3.48
CA VAL A 143 1.46 18.85 -4.05
C VAL A 143 0.20 19.13 -3.23
N ASP A 144 -0.19 20.40 -3.12
CA ASP A 144 -1.36 20.77 -2.29
C ASP A 144 -2.66 20.24 -2.88
N TYR A 145 -2.87 20.39 -4.18
CA TYR A 145 -4.04 19.85 -4.87
C TYR A 145 -3.68 19.27 -6.24
N LEU A 146 -4.06 18.01 -6.47
CA LEU A 146 -4.02 17.37 -7.78
C LEU A 146 -5.44 17.29 -8.34
N LEU A 147 -5.66 17.90 -9.51
CA LEU A 147 -6.87 17.73 -10.29
C LEU A 147 -6.72 16.51 -11.20
N VAL A 148 -7.70 15.61 -11.18
CA VAL A 148 -7.71 14.36 -11.95
C VAL A 148 -9.00 14.27 -12.76
N ASN A 149 -8.89 13.91 -14.03
CA ASN A 149 -10.07 13.63 -14.86
C ASN A 149 -10.66 12.27 -14.45
N LYS A 150 -11.91 12.21 -14.01
CA LYS A 150 -12.51 10.94 -13.56
C LYS A 150 -12.86 9.98 -14.70
N ASN A 151 -12.86 10.44 -15.95
CA ASN A 151 -13.14 9.57 -17.09
C ASN A 151 -12.01 8.58 -17.37
N ASP A 152 -10.75 9.01 -17.18
CA ASP A 152 -9.55 8.20 -17.47
C ASP A 152 -8.54 8.16 -16.31
N TYR A 153 -8.86 8.79 -15.18
CA TYR A 153 -8.04 8.91 -13.98
C TYR A 153 -6.67 9.54 -14.20
N LYS A 154 -6.48 10.30 -15.30
CA LYS A 154 -5.21 10.96 -15.57
C LYS A 154 -5.08 12.31 -14.85
N PRO A 155 -3.85 12.68 -14.44
CA PRO A 155 -3.54 14.02 -13.95
C PRO A 155 -3.94 15.10 -14.95
N PHE A 156 -4.80 16.01 -14.51
CA PHE A 156 -5.28 17.12 -15.30
C PHE A 156 -4.45 18.39 -15.06
N CYS A 157 -4.25 18.78 -13.80
CA CYS A 157 -3.54 19.98 -13.38
C CYS A 157 -3.11 19.86 -11.91
N VAL A 158 -2.03 20.53 -11.52
CA VAL A 158 -1.63 20.71 -10.11
C VAL A 158 -1.86 22.16 -9.70
N ILE A 159 -2.35 22.35 -8.47
CA ILE A 159 -2.49 23.66 -7.82
C ILE A 159 -1.69 23.64 -6.52
N GLU A 160 -0.84 24.65 -6.33
CA GLU A 160 -0.05 24.87 -5.11
C GLU A 160 -0.52 26.16 -4.41
N PHE A 161 -0.52 26.17 -3.09
CA PHE A 161 -0.81 27.35 -2.28
C PHE A 161 0.46 27.88 -1.58
N HIS A 162 0.91 29.06 -2.01
CA HIS A 162 2.03 29.75 -1.37
C HIS A 162 1.51 30.66 -0.25
N GLY A 163 1.43 30.11 0.96
CA GLY A 163 1.00 30.83 2.17
C GLY A 163 1.90 32.01 2.57
N SER A 164 1.47 32.80 3.56
CA SER A 164 2.16 34.01 4.04
C SER A 164 3.62 33.74 4.47
N GLY A 165 3.86 32.59 5.10
CA GLY A 165 5.18 32.15 5.54
C GLY A 165 5.98 31.36 4.50
N HIS A 166 5.48 31.19 3.27
CA HIS A 166 6.09 30.29 2.28
C HIS A 166 7.57 30.62 2.03
N TYR A 167 7.87 31.90 1.78
CA TYR A 167 9.23 32.45 1.70
C TYR A 167 9.56 33.46 2.83
N GLY A 168 8.75 33.48 3.89
CA GLY A 168 8.73 34.54 4.91
C GLY A 168 10.05 34.77 5.63
N LYS A 169 10.28 35.99 6.11
CA LYS A 169 11.54 36.42 6.75
C LYS A 169 11.95 35.58 7.96
N GLU A 170 10.99 35.01 8.68
CA GLU A 170 11.16 34.22 9.92
C GLU A 170 11.73 32.80 9.72
N LYS A 171 11.68 32.24 8.50
CA LYS A 171 12.36 30.98 8.20
C LYS A 171 13.87 31.20 8.16
N ASP A 172 14.64 30.29 8.75
CA ASP A 172 16.09 30.27 8.57
C ASP A 172 16.45 30.12 7.08
N ILE A 173 17.68 30.49 6.73
CA ILE A 173 18.13 30.51 5.33
C ILE A 173 18.11 29.12 4.69
N VAL A 174 18.36 28.06 5.47
CA VAL A 174 18.38 26.67 5.00
C VAL A 174 16.98 26.24 4.62
N THR A 175 16.01 26.43 5.51
CA THR A 175 14.59 26.11 5.26
C THR A 175 14.06 26.87 4.03
N LYS A 176 14.42 28.15 3.85
CA LYS A 176 14.07 28.91 2.65
C LYS A 176 14.64 28.29 1.37
N CYS A 177 15.91 27.91 1.39
CA CYS A 177 16.56 27.27 0.25
C CYS A 177 15.92 25.91 -0.07
N GLU A 178 15.55 25.13 0.95
CA GLU A 178 14.87 23.85 0.76
C GLU A 178 13.49 24.00 0.14
N VAL A 179 12.67 24.94 0.64
CA VAL A 179 11.35 25.22 0.05
C VAL A 179 11.50 25.63 -1.41
N ARG A 180 12.40 26.57 -1.72
CA ARG A 180 12.65 27.01 -3.11
C ARG A 180 13.14 25.88 -4.01
N LYS A 181 14.04 25.04 -3.50
CA LYS A 181 14.52 23.85 -4.22
C LYS A 181 13.36 22.91 -4.53
N ASN A 182 12.50 22.64 -3.56
CA ASN A 182 11.36 21.74 -3.74
C ASN A 182 10.33 22.31 -4.72
N ASP A 183 10.00 23.60 -4.61
CA ASP A 183 9.10 24.28 -5.56
C ASP A 183 9.66 24.22 -6.99
N LYS A 184 10.96 24.46 -7.15
CA LYS A 184 11.60 24.40 -8.47
C LYS A 184 11.62 23.00 -9.04
N LEU A 185 11.88 21.98 -8.21
CA LEU A 185 11.82 20.58 -8.62
C LEU A 185 10.41 20.19 -9.05
N LYS A 186 9.38 20.60 -8.31
CA LYS A 186 7.97 20.39 -8.70
C LYS A 186 7.68 21.00 -10.06
N GLU A 187 8.01 22.28 -10.23
CA GLU A 187 7.78 23.02 -11.49
C GLU A 187 8.44 22.32 -12.69
N GLU A 188 9.74 22.04 -12.61
CA GLU A 188 10.49 21.41 -13.71
C GLU A 188 9.97 20.01 -14.02
N THR A 189 9.58 19.25 -12.99
CA THR A 189 9.03 17.90 -13.16
C THR A 189 7.67 17.96 -13.85
N LEU A 190 6.75 18.79 -13.37
CA LEU A 190 5.41 18.93 -13.96
C LEU A 190 5.48 19.45 -15.39
N LYS A 191 6.38 20.40 -15.67
CA LYS A 191 6.69 20.87 -17.04
C LYS A 191 7.17 19.72 -17.93
N LYS A 192 8.09 18.89 -17.45
CA LYS A 192 8.62 17.74 -18.20
C LYS A 192 7.52 16.74 -18.57
N VAL A 193 6.60 16.47 -17.66
CA VAL A 193 5.46 15.54 -17.90
C VAL A 193 4.21 16.22 -18.46
N LYS A 194 4.30 17.51 -18.81
CA LYS A 194 3.22 18.30 -19.41
C LYS A 194 1.94 18.34 -18.56
N ILE A 195 2.10 18.38 -17.23
CA ILE A 195 1.01 18.65 -16.30
C ILE A 195 1.05 20.15 -15.97
N PRO A 196 -0.02 20.92 -16.27
CA PRO A 196 -0.07 22.33 -15.93
C PRO A 196 0.01 22.56 -14.42
N LEU A 197 0.79 23.55 -14.01
CA LEU A 197 0.89 24.03 -12.63
C LEU A 197 0.22 25.40 -12.50
N GLN A 198 -0.57 25.58 -11.45
CA GLN A 198 -1.13 26.86 -11.05
C GLN A 198 -0.77 27.15 -9.60
N ILE A 199 -0.46 28.42 -9.31
CA ILE A 199 -0.11 28.85 -7.96
C ILE A 199 -1.20 29.81 -7.49
N ILE A 200 -1.68 29.57 -6.27
CA ILE A 200 -2.49 30.50 -5.50
C ILE A 200 -1.57 31.09 -4.44
N THR A 201 -1.38 32.40 -4.42
CA THR A 201 -0.54 33.05 -3.42
C THR A 201 -1.38 33.68 -2.33
N CYS A 202 -0.80 33.82 -1.15
CA CYS A 202 -1.50 34.50 -0.06
C CYS A 202 -1.84 35.97 -0.38
N ASP A 203 -1.06 36.66 -1.23
CA ASP A 203 -1.42 38.02 -1.66
C ASP A 203 -2.74 38.06 -2.44
N GLU A 204 -3.02 37.01 -3.21
CA GLU A 204 -4.26 36.89 -4.00
C GLU A 204 -5.47 36.59 -3.13
N VAL A 205 -5.34 35.73 -2.10
CA VAL A 205 -6.52 35.16 -1.41
C VAL A 205 -6.60 35.44 0.10
N CYS A 206 -5.55 35.98 0.73
CA CYS A 206 -5.58 36.31 2.14
C CYS A 206 -6.11 37.74 2.41
N GLN A 207 -6.57 37.96 3.64
CA GLN A 207 -6.89 39.29 4.15
C GLN A 207 -5.63 40.15 4.26
N GLN A 208 -5.75 41.44 3.96
CA GLN A 208 -4.60 42.38 4.00
C GLN A 208 -4.11 42.62 5.43
N ASN A 209 -5.03 42.74 6.38
CA ASN A 209 -4.75 42.99 7.80
C ASN A 209 -4.34 41.73 8.57
N ASN A 210 -4.66 40.53 8.05
CA ASN A 210 -4.25 39.27 8.65
C ASN A 210 -4.00 38.22 7.57
N ARG A 211 -2.73 38.05 7.20
CA ARG A 211 -2.32 37.10 6.16
C ARG A 211 -2.45 35.62 6.57
N ASN A 212 -2.87 35.32 7.79
CA ASN A 212 -3.22 33.97 8.23
C ASN A 212 -4.72 33.66 8.03
N ILE A 213 -5.48 34.56 7.42
CA ILE A 213 -6.91 34.35 7.18
C ILE A 213 -7.19 34.48 5.69
N ILE A 214 -7.80 33.44 5.12
CA ILE A 214 -8.32 33.45 3.76
C ILE A 214 -9.54 34.38 3.69
N ASP A 215 -9.48 35.35 2.79
CA ASP A 215 -10.61 36.19 2.39
C ASP A 215 -11.50 35.42 1.41
N LYS A 216 -12.76 35.23 1.80
CA LYS A 216 -13.71 34.42 1.03
C LYS A 216 -14.02 34.99 -0.35
N ASN A 217 -14.13 36.31 -0.48
CA ASN A 217 -14.49 36.93 -1.75
C ASN A 217 -13.32 36.88 -2.71
N LYS A 218 -12.12 37.22 -2.23
CA LYS A 218 -10.89 37.09 -3.01
C LYS A 218 -10.64 35.66 -3.47
N LEU A 219 -10.83 34.68 -2.57
CA LEU A 219 -10.70 33.27 -2.93
C LEU A 219 -11.66 32.92 -4.06
N LYS A 220 -12.95 33.28 -3.94
CA LYS A 220 -13.94 33.00 -4.99
C LYS A 220 -13.57 33.61 -6.34
N ASP A 221 -13.09 34.84 -6.35
CA ASP A 221 -12.68 35.50 -7.59
C ASP A 221 -11.44 34.83 -8.19
N ARG A 222 -10.46 34.45 -7.36
CA ARG A 222 -9.29 33.67 -7.81
C ARG A 222 -9.69 32.30 -8.37
N ILE A 223 -10.65 31.60 -7.74
CA ILE A 223 -11.16 30.33 -8.26
C ILE A 223 -11.82 30.54 -9.62
N LYS A 224 -12.63 31.58 -9.83
CA LYS A 224 -13.22 31.87 -11.16
C LYS A 224 -12.18 32.13 -12.23
N GLU A 225 -11.09 32.83 -11.91
CA GLU A 225 -9.99 33.02 -12.85
C GLU A 225 -9.30 31.71 -13.20
N LEU A 226 -9.07 30.87 -12.18
CA LEU A 226 -8.53 29.53 -12.37
C LEU A 226 -9.45 28.67 -13.25
N GLU A 227 -10.77 28.74 -13.08
CA GLU A 227 -11.73 28.02 -13.94
C GLU A 227 -11.59 28.39 -15.41
N LYS A 228 -11.32 29.67 -15.74
CA LYS A 228 -11.06 30.10 -17.13
C LYS A 228 -9.81 29.42 -17.69
N PHE A 229 -8.72 29.41 -16.91
CA PHE A 229 -7.49 28.71 -17.29
C PHE A 229 -7.74 27.21 -17.50
N LEU A 230 -8.41 26.55 -16.54
CA LEU A 230 -8.69 25.12 -16.60
C LEU A 230 -9.57 24.77 -17.81
N THR A 231 -10.54 25.61 -18.16
CA THR A 231 -11.36 25.45 -19.36
C THR A 231 -10.53 25.47 -20.63
N GLN A 232 -9.56 26.38 -20.74
CA GLN A 232 -8.63 26.42 -21.88
C GLN A 232 -7.80 25.14 -21.96
N GLN A 233 -7.28 24.65 -20.82
CA GLN A 233 -6.49 23.41 -20.79
C GLN A 233 -7.31 22.18 -21.20
N LEU A 234 -8.59 22.15 -20.87
CA LEU A 234 -9.48 21.05 -21.26
C LEU A 234 -9.69 21.01 -22.78
N HIS A 235 -9.91 22.17 -23.41
CA HIS A 235 -10.10 22.27 -24.87
C HIS A 235 -8.82 21.93 -25.66
N HIS A 236 -7.63 22.13 -25.09
CA HIS A 236 -6.37 21.74 -25.74
C HIS A 236 -6.05 20.25 -25.66
N LYS A 237 -6.80 19.47 -24.86
CA LYS A 237 -6.63 18.02 -24.69
C LYS A 237 -7.68 17.18 -25.44
N LEU A 238 -8.74 17.81 -25.96
CA LEU A 238 -9.73 17.23 -26.88
C LEU A 238 -9.27 17.45 -28.32
#